data_AF-A0A524DJR6-F1
#
_entry.id   AF-A0A524DJR6-F1
#
_cell.length_a   1.000
_cell.length_b   1.000
_cell.length_c   1.000
_cell.angle_alpha   90.00
_cell.angle_beta   90.00
_cell.angle_gamma   90.00
#
_symmetry.space_group_name_H-M   'P 1'
#
loop_
_entity.id
_entity.type
_entity.pdbx_description
1 polymer ?
#
loop_
_entity_poly.entity_id
_entity_poly.type
_entity_poly.pdbx_seq_one_letter_code
_entity_poly.pdbx_strand_id
1 'polypeptide(L)'
;MSDSSSPGFEKLVKFINNSLEVNSPVDIAEIEKKTGLSWTYVKRLLNQLKKQDYIGFHFEKIGNSWAIWKSREHIIKPMDDTCGRFLED
;
A
#
# COMPACT_ATOMS: atom_id res chain seq x y z
N MET A 1 -12.42 -3.83 14.18
CA MET A 1 -11.13 -3.46 14.82
C MET A 1 -10.18 -3.07 13.70
N SER A 2 -9.67 -1.84 13.76
CA SER A 2 -8.91 -1.17 12.70
C SER A 2 -7.47 -1.69 12.62
N ASP A 3 -7.22 -2.64 11.72
CA ASP A 3 -5.90 -3.24 11.44
C ASP A 3 -4.84 -2.22 10.93
N SER A 4 -5.20 -0.94 10.76
CA SER A 4 -4.28 0.16 10.42
C SER A 4 -3.24 0.46 11.51
N SER A 5 -3.46 -0.03 12.73
CA SER A 5 -2.53 0.08 13.86
C SER A 5 -1.75 -1.22 14.11
N SER A 6 -1.85 -2.20 13.21
CA SER A 6 -1.10 -3.45 13.36
C SER A 6 0.39 -3.23 13.01
N PRO A 7 1.34 -3.83 13.76
CA PRO A 7 2.77 -3.71 13.46
C PRO A 7 3.13 -4.14 12.03
N GLY A 8 2.40 -5.10 11.47
CA GLY A 8 2.57 -5.54 10.08
C GLY A 8 2.17 -4.49 9.06
N PHE A 9 1.07 -3.75 9.32
CA PHE A 9 0.64 -2.65 8.46
C PHE A 9 1.68 -1.53 8.42
N GLU A 10 2.15 -1.08 9.59
CA GLU A 10 3.19 -0.05 9.69
C GLU A 10 4.50 -0.49 9.01
N LYS A 11 4.89 -1.75 9.20
CA LYS A 11 6.07 -2.33 8.56
C LYS A 11 5.96 -2.31 7.03
N LEU A 12 4.79 -2.66 6.49
CA LEU A 12 4.54 -2.60 5.04
C LEU A 12 4.57 -1.17 4.53
N VAL A 13 3.89 -0.23 5.19
CA VAL A 13 3.89 1.19 4.80
C VAL A 13 5.31 1.76 4.81
N LYS A 14 6.08 1.47 5.86
CA LYS A 14 7.48 1.87 5.97
C LYS A 14 8.34 1.28 4.84
N PHE A 15 8.12 0.02 4.50
CA PHE A 15 8.80 -0.62 3.38
C PHE A 15 8.47 0.07 2.04
N ILE A 16 7.18 0.33 1.78
CA ILE A 16 6.76 1.00 0.54
C ILE A 16 7.38 2.40 0.45
N ASN A 17 7.36 3.18 1.53
CA ASN A 17 7.85 4.56 1.49
C ASN A 17 9.38 4.68 1.43
N ASN A 18 10.10 3.80 2.14
CA ASN A 18 11.53 3.97 2.37
C ASN A 18 12.41 2.96 1.63
N SER A 19 11.84 1.88 1.10
CA SER A 19 12.61 0.80 0.47
C SER A 19 12.20 0.53 -0.98
N LEU A 20 10.99 0.89 -1.40
CA LEU A 20 10.64 0.86 -2.82
C LEU A 20 11.08 2.14 -3.51
N GLU A 21 11.66 1.98 -4.70
CA GLU A 21 11.94 3.07 -5.62
C GLU A 21 10.69 3.42 -6.44
N VAL A 22 10.56 4.70 -6.81
CA VAL A 22 9.43 5.17 -7.61
C VAL A 22 9.46 4.50 -8.99
N ASN A 23 8.30 4.04 -9.46
CA ASN A 23 8.10 3.38 -10.75
C ASN A 23 8.98 2.12 -10.97
N SER A 24 9.40 1.47 -9.88
CA SER A 24 10.09 0.18 -9.93
C SER A 24 9.22 -0.92 -9.32
N PRO A 25 8.51 -1.71 -10.16
CA PRO A 25 7.69 -2.84 -9.69
C PRO A 25 8.50 -3.92 -9.00
N VAL A 26 7.97 -4.41 -7.88
CA VAL A 26 8.46 -5.60 -7.19
C VAL A 26 7.33 -6.60 -7.00
N ASP A 27 7.68 -7.88 -6.93
CA ASP A 27 6.74 -8.95 -6.59
C ASP A 27 6.44 -8.95 -5.07
N ILE A 28 5.22 -9.34 -4.67
CA ILE A 28 4.91 -9.64 -3.25
C ILE A 28 5.94 -10.59 -2.63
N ALA A 29 6.44 -11.59 -3.36
CA ALA A 29 7.45 -12.52 -2.85
C ALA A 29 8.73 -11.80 -2.37
N GLU A 30 9.12 -10.71 -3.04
CA GLU A 30 10.26 -9.90 -2.61
C GLU A 30 9.94 -9.12 -1.33
N ILE A 31 8.71 -8.63 -1.20
CA ILE A 31 8.23 -7.96 0.01
C ILE A 31 8.23 -8.94 1.18
N GLU A 32 7.73 -10.16 0.98
CA GLU A 32 7.75 -11.22 1.99
C GLU A 32 9.18 -11.49 2.46
N LYS A 33 10.13 -11.63 1.54
CA LYS A 33 11.55 -11.82 1.87
C LYS A 33 12.14 -10.65 2.66
N LYS A 34 11.84 -9.40 2.29
CA LYS A 34 12.42 -8.20 2.92
C LYS A 34 11.74 -7.82 4.24
N THR A 35 10.45 -8.09 4.36
CA THR A 35 9.65 -7.71 5.54
C THR A 35 9.39 -8.87 6.49
N GLY A 36 9.59 -10.12 6.08
CA GLY A 36 9.24 -11.32 6.85
C GLY A 36 7.73 -11.51 7.06
N LEU A 37 6.90 -10.73 6.36
CA LEU A 37 5.44 -10.87 6.40
C LEU A 37 5.01 -11.94 5.40
N SER A 38 4.09 -12.82 5.78
CA SER A 38 3.62 -13.87 4.86
C SER A 38 2.91 -13.28 3.64
N TRP A 39 3.04 -13.94 2.49
CA TRP A 39 2.44 -13.52 1.23
C TRP A 39 0.96 -13.15 1.34
N THR A 40 0.15 -14.01 1.98
CA THR A 40 -1.29 -13.80 2.18
C THR A 40 -1.56 -12.56 3.05
N TYR A 41 -0.71 -12.31 4.05
CA TYR A 41 -0.86 -11.15 4.91
C TYR A 41 -0.48 -9.85 4.18
N VAL A 42 0.62 -9.84 3.42
CA VAL A 42 1.01 -8.69 2.58
C VAL A 42 -0.12 -8.33 1.61
N LYS A 43 -0.67 -9.32 0.89
CA LYS A 43 -1.80 -9.11 -0.01
C LYS A 43 -3.01 -8.52 0.71
N ARG A 44 -3.33 -9.00 1.92
CA ARG A 44 -4.44 -8.46 2.72
C ARG A 44 -4.20 -6.99 3.08
N LEU A 45 -3.00 -6.65 3.53
CA LEU A 45 -2.62 -5.27 3.91
C LEU A 45 -2.62 -4.32 2.71
N LEU A 46 -2.17 -4.76 1.54
CA LEU A 46 -2.23 -3.95 0.30
C LEU A 46 -3.67 -3.65 -0.13
N ASN A 47 -4.56 -4.64 -0.03
CA ASN A 47 -5.99 -4.42 -0.25
C ASN A 47 -6.59 -3.45 0.78
N GLN A 48 -6.11 -3.49 2.03
CA GLN A 48 -6.56 -2.56 3.06
C GLN A 48 -6.09 -1.13 2.78
N LEU A 49 -4.84 -0.92 2.34
CA LEU A 49 -4.36 0.41 1.92
C LEU A 49 -5.25 0.99 0.82
N LYS A 50 -5.59 0.18 -0.19
CA LYS A 50 -6.51 0.58 -1.26
C LYS A 50 -7.90 0.94 -0.73
N LYS A 51 -8.43 0.18 0.25
CA LYS A 51 -9.74 0.44 0.88
C LYS A 51 -9.75 1.67 1.80
N GLN A 52 -8.60 2.06 2.32
CA GLN A 52 -8.43 3.28 3.14
C GLN A 52 -8.02 4.48 2.27
N ASP A 53 -8.24 4.35 0.96
CA ASP A 53 -7.96 5.33 -0.09
C ASP A 53 -6.51 5.82 -0.17
N TYR A 54 -5.54 5.09 0.39
CA TYR A 54 -4.13 5.46 0.23
C TYR A 54 -3.77 5.54 -1.26
N ILE A 55 -3.25 6.69 -1.68
CA ILE A 55 -2.76 6.94 -3.03
C ILE A 55 -1.23 6.96 -3.07
N GLY A 56 -0.66 6.93 -4.27
CA GLY A 56 0.79 6.95 -4.49
C GLY A 56 1.44 5.57 -4.62
N PHE A 57 0.64 4.51 -4.65
CA PHE A 57 1.08 3.16 -5.00
C PHE A 57 0.09 2.47 -5.95
N HIS A 58 0.57 1.46 -6.65
CA HIS A 58 -0.19 0.59 -7.52
C HIS A 58 0.04 -0.84 -7.09
N PHE A 59 -1.00 -1.67 -7.20
CA PHE A 59 -0.96 -3.08 -6.85
C PHE A 59 -1.91 -3.87 -7.74
N GLU A 60 -1.37 -4.79 -8.54
CA GLU A 60 -2.14 -5.57 -9.50
C GLU A 60 -1.58 -6.97 -9.72
N LYS A 61 -2.41 -7.84 -10.28
CA LYS A 61 -2.02 -9.20 -10.62
C LYS A 61 -1.38 -9.21 -12.01
N ILE A 62 -0.14 -9.68 -12.11
CA ILE A 62 0.60 -9.84 -13.36
C ILE A 62 0.89 -11.33 -13.55
N GLY A 63 0.24 -11.94 -14.55
CA GLY A 63 0.31 -13.39 -14.77
C GLY A 63 -0.18 -14.18 -13.55
N ASN A 64 0.72 -14.98 -12.96
CA ASN A 64 0.45 -15.77 -11.76
C ASN A 64 0.88 -15.09 -10.44
N SER A 65 1.50 -13.91 -10.51
CA SER A 65 1.95 -13.20 -9.32
C SER A 65 1.27 -11.84 -9.16
N TRP A 66 1.58 -11.14 -8.08
CA TRP A 66 1.11 -9.79 -7.82
C TRP A 66 2.32 -8.86 -7.70
N ALA A 67 2.24 -7.72 -8.37
CA ALA A 67 3.27 -6.71 -8.35
C ALA A 67 2.78 -5.44 -7.66
N ILE A 68 3.71 -4.73 -7.02
CA ILE A 68 3.49 -3.42 -6.42
C ILE A 68 4.60 -2.46 -6.85
N TRP A 69 4.25 -1.20 -7.07
CA TRP A 69 5.21 -0.09 -7.18
C TRP A 69 4.61 1.17 -6.58
N LYS A 70 5.47 2.09 -6.14
CA LYS A 70 5.05 3.44 -5.76
C LYS A 70 5.13 4.37 -6.97
N SER A 71 4.12 5.21 -7.20
CA SER A 71 4.13 6.26 -8.22
C SER A 71 4.53 7.62 -7.66
N ARG A 72 4.79 7.69 -6.35
CA ARG A 72 5.22 8.88 -5.60
C ARG A 72 6.23 8.46 -4.54
N GLU A 73 6.95 9.43 -3.98
CA GLU A 73 7.93 9.12 -2.92
C GLU A 73 7.30 8.51 -1.67
N HIS A 74 6.10 8.98 -1.32
CA HIS A 74 5.36 8.49 -0.17
C HIS A 74 3.90 8.21 -0.54
N ILE A 75 3.34 7.17 0.08
CA ILE A 75 1.90 6.93 0.06
C ILE A 75 1.18 7.96 0.93
N ILE A 76 -0.01 8.37 0.51
CA ILE A 76 -0.77 9.46 1.14
C ILE A 76 -2.19 8.97 1.35
N LYS A 77 -2.71 9.08 2.57
CA LYS A 77 -4.14 8.90 2.82
C LYS A 77 -4.88 10.20 2.45
N PRO A 78 -6.00 10.15 1.74
CA PRO A 78 -6.87 11.30 1.56
C PRO A 78 -7.25 11.86 2.93
N MET A 79 -7.30 13.18 3.00
CA MET A 79 -7.85 13.88 4.14
C MET A 79 -9.35 13.57 4.19
N ASP A 80 -9.78 12.77 5.16
CA ASP A 80 -11.19 12.39 5.30
C ASP A 80 -12.13 13.57 5.66
N ASP A 81 -11.60 14.78 5.86
CA ASP A 81 -12.37 15.99 6.18
C ASP A 81 -11.73 17.26 5.61
N THR A 82 -12.00 17.58 4.35
CA THR A 82 -11.98 18.98 3.89
C THR A 82 -13.24 19.26 3.08
N CYS A 83 -13.66 20.53 3.07
CA CYS A 83 -14.93 21.03 2.51
C CYS A 83 -15.20 20.69 1.03
N GLY A 84 -14.33 19.94 0.36
CA GLY A 84 -14.51 19.44 -1.00
C GLY A 84 -15.65 18.42 -1.15
N ARG A 85 -16.15 17.81 -0.07
CA ARG A 85 -17.41 17.03 -0.09
C ARG A 85 -18.66 17.90 -0.29
N PHE A 86 -18.57 19.22 -0.09
CA PHE A 86 -19.69 20.16 -0.24
C PHE A 86 -19.62 20.98 -1.54
N LEU A 87 -18.71 20.64 -2.46
CA LEU A 87 -18.58 21.32 -3.76
C LEU A 87 -19.17 20.48 -4.91
N GLU A 88 -19.84 19.37 -4.61
CA GLU A 88 -20.77 18.72 -5.55
C GLU A 88 -22.18 19.29 -5.34
N ASP A 89 -22.40 20.51 -5.84
CA ASP A 89 -23.71 21.08 -6.23
C ASP A 89 -23.48 22.16 -7.31
#